data_AF-A0A4R8WKJ8-F1
#
_entry.id   AF-A0A4R8WKJ8-F1
#
_cell.length_a   1.000
_cell.length_b   1.000
_cell.length_c   1.000
_cell.angle_alpha   90.00
_cell.angle_beta   90.00
_cell.angle_gamma   90.00
#
_symmetry.space_group_name_H-M   'P 1'
#
loop_
_entity.id
_entity.type
_entity.pdbx_description
1 polymer ?
#
loop_
_entity_poly.entity_id
_entity_poly.type
_entity_poly.pdbx_seq_one_letter_code
_entity_poly.pdbx_strand_id
1 'polypeptide(L)'
;MTSTGRLWITFVAMGADTIHLAVGASATVLLGIVMVGFGVAELGRGVATLVRGRLVAPDLALFGAHTVPRGSHGSIHRLAARV
;
A
#
# COMPACT_ATOMS: atom_id res chain seq x y z
N MET A 1 -8.31 -1.01 -5.28
CA MET A 1 -8.13 0.14 -4.37
C MET A 1 -6.94 0.98 -4.83
N THR A 2 -7.10 2.29 -4.98
CA THR A 2 -6.06 3.19 -5.49
C THR A 2 -4.95 3.43 -4.47
N SER A 3 -3.80 3.97 -4.92
CA SER A 3 -2.69 4.35 -4.01
C SER A 3 -3.14 5.39 -2.99
N THR A 4 -3.85 6.43 -3.46
CA THR A 4 -4.44 7.47 -2.61
C THR A 4 -5.42 6.89 -1.59
N GLY A 5 -6.28 5.94 -2.00
CA GLY A 5 -7.21 5.28 -1.08
C GLY A 5 -6.51 4.48 0.03
N ARG A 6 -5.39 3.81 -0.27
CA ARG A 6 -4.57 3.12 0.74
C ARG A 6 -3.97 4.10 1.75
N LEU A 7 -3.44 5.23 1.28
CA LEU A 7 -2.87 6.26 2.16
C LEU A 7 -3.94 6.82 3.09
N TRP A 8 -5.13 7.15 2.56
CA TRP A 8 -6.26 7.60 3.39
C TRP A 8 -6.69 6.57 4.42
N ILE A 9 -6.84 5.30 4.04
CA ILE A 9 -7.23 4.24 4.99
C ILE A 9 -6.16 4.07 6.08
N THR A 10 -4.88 4.14 5.72
CA THR A 10 -3.79 4.04 6.69
C THR A 10 -3.78 5.24 7.63
N PHE A 11 -4.02 6.44 7.11
CA PHE A 11 -4.12 7.65 7.93
C PHE A 11 -5.29 7.56 8.92
N VAL A 12 -6.46 7.12 8.47
CA VAL A 12 -7.62 6.88 9.34
C VAL A 12 -7.30 5.83 10.41
N ALA A 13 -6.59 4.75 10.04
CA ALA A 13 -6.17 3.72 10.99
C ALA A 13 -5.22 4.27 12.08
N MET A 14 -4.25 5.12 11.71
CA MET A 14 -3.37 5.79 12.68
C MET A 14 -4.15 6.75 13.60
N GLY A 15 -5.11 7.49 13.06
CA GLY A 15 -5.98 8.36 13.86
C GLY A 15 -6.83 7.56 14.84
N ALA A 16 -7.41 6.43 14.40
CA ALA A 16 -8.18 5.54 15.25
C ALA A 16 -7.31 4.93 16.37
N ASP A 17 -6.10 4.45 16.05
CA ASP A 17 -5.14 3.95 17.05
C ASP A 17 -4.82 5.01 18.11
N THR A 18 -4.52 6.24 17.68
CA THR A 18 -4.21 7.35 18.58
C THR A 18 -5.35 7.62 19.56
N ILE A 19 -6.60 7.62 19.07
CA ILE A 19 -7.79 7.82 19.91
C ILE A 19 -7.94 6.66 20.91
N HIS A 20 -7.79 5.42 20.45
CA HIS A 20 -7.90 4.24 21.30
C HIS A 20 -6.84 4.24 22.40
N LEU A 21 -5.60 4.60 22.09
CA LEU A 21 -4.53 4.73 23.08
C LEU A 21 -4.82 5.85 24.09
N ALA A 22 -5.30 7.01 23.63
CA ALA A 22 -5.65 8.12 24.51
C ALA A 22 -6.79 7.77 25.48
N VAL A 23 -7.83 7.08 24.99
CA VAL A 23 -8.92 6.58 25.85
C VAL A 23 -8.41 5.48 26.77
N GLY A 24 -7.62 4.53 26.25
CA GLY A 24 -7.07 3.43 27.03
C GLY A 24 -6.19 3.88 28.19
N ALA A 25 -5.39 4.94 27.98
CA ALA A 25 -4.52 5.51 29.01
C ALA A 25 -5.26 6.19 30.17
N SER A 26 -6.53 6.61 29.94
CA SER A 26 -7.37 7.26 30.95
C SER A 26 -8.47 6.35 31.50
N ALA A 27 -8.56 5.11 31.02
CA ALA A 27 -9.61 4.17 31.37
C ALA A 27 -9.27 3.28 32.58
N THR A 28 -10.29 2.62 33.13
CA THR A 28 -10.10 1.52 34.10
C THR A 28 -9.38 0.35 33.42
N VAL A 29 -8.66 -0.47 34.21
CA VAL A 29 -7.75 -1.52 33.69
C VAL A 29 -8.37 -2.38 32.59
N LEU A 30 -9.57 -2.92 32.80
CA LEU A 30 -10.20 -3.80 31.81
C LEU A 30 -10.51 -3.06 30.50
N LEU A 31 -11.07 -1.86 30.59
CA LEU A 31 -11.38 -1.04 29.42
C LEU A 31 -10.10 -0.57 28.72
N GLY A 32 -9.06 -0.23 29.48
CA GLY A 32 -7.74 0.13 28.97
C GLY A 32 -7.13 -0.99 28.12
N ILE A 33 -7.18 -2.24 28.60
CA ILE A 33 -6.69 -3.41 27.85
C ILE A 33 -7.44 -3.55 26.52
N VAL A 34 -8.77 -3.44 26.54
CA VAL A 34 -9.59 -3.55 25.33
C VAL A 34 -9.25 -2.46 24.34
N MET A 35 -9.17 -1.20 24.78
CA MET A 35 -8.90 -0.07 23.89
C MET A 35 -7.48 -0.13 23.31
N VAL A 36 -6.47 -0.45 24.11
CA VAL A 36 -5.10 -0.66 23.60
C VAL A 36 -5.08 -1.80 22.58
N GLY A 37 -5.82 -2.88 22.83
CA GLY A 37 -5.96 -3.99 21.87
C GLY A 37 -6.56 -3.55 20.53
N PHE A 38 -7.62 -2.73 20.55
CA PHE A 38 -8.17 -2.12 19.33
C PHE A 38 -7.15 -1.20 18.65
N GLY A 39 -6.42 -0.37 19.38
CA GLY A 39 -5.37 0.47 18.78
C GLY A 39 -4.36 -0.35 17.99
N VAL A 40 -3.79 -1.39 18.63
CA VAL A 40 -2.85 -2.31 17.98
C VAL A 40 -3.45 -3.00 16.75
N ALA A 41 -4.71 -3.43 16.82
CA ALA A 41 -5.39 -4.05 15.69
C ALA A 41 -5.57 -3.08 14.51
N GLU A 42 -5.95 -1.84 14.80
CA GLU A 42 -6.17 -0.79 13.81
C GLU A 42 -4.85 -0.40 13.13
N LEU A 43 -3.80 -0.21 13.92
CA LEU A 43 -2.45 0.05 13.41
C LEU A 43 -1.97 -1.12 12.52
N GLY A 44 -2.16 -2.36 12.97
CA GLY A 44 -1.86 -3.56 12.20
C GLY A 44 -2.60 -3.61 10.87
N ARG A 45 -3.89 -3.22 10.84
CA ARG A 45 -4.69 -3.14 9.62
C ARG A 45 -4.18 -2.06 8.66
N GLY A 46 -3.74 -0.91 9.17
CA GLY A 46 -3.11 0.14 8.37
C GLY A 46 -1.83 -0.35 7.69
N VAL A 47 -0.94 -0.99 8.46
CA VAL A 47 0.30 -1.59 7.94
C VAL A 47 -0.01 -2.67 6.91
N ALA A 48 -0.94 -3.59 7.18
CA ALA A 48 -1.33 -4.64 6.25
C ALA A 48 -1.88 -4.08 4.93
N THR A 49 -2.62 -2.96 5.00
CA THR A 49 -3.16 -2.27 3.82
C THR A 49 -2.05 -1.68 2.93
N LEU A 50 -1.04 -1.08 3.54
CA LEU A 50 0.16 -0.58 2.83
C LEU A 50 0.95 -1.73 2.19
N VAL A 51 1.22 -2.79 2.95
CA VAL A 51 2.02 -3.94 2.49
C VAL A 51 1.33 -4.65 1.33
N ARG A 52 0.02 -4.93 1.41
CA ARG A 52 -0.73 -5.50 0.26
C ARG A 52 -0.66 -4.61 -0.98
N GLY A 53 -0.71 -3.28 -0.79
CA GLY A 53 -0.54 -2.33 -1.89
C GLY A 53 0.83 -2.40 -2.56
N ARG A 54 1.88 -2.67 -1.78
CA ARG A 54 3.23 -2.90 -2.26
C ARG A 54 3.49 -4.30 -2.79
N LEU A 55 2.65 -5.30 -2.55
CA LEU A 55 2.80 -6.61 -3.19
C LEU A 55 2.21 -6.61 -4.60
N VAL A 56 1.15 -5.83 -4.84
CA VAL A 56 0.50 -5.73 -6.16
C VAL A 56 1.25 -4.82 -7.13
N ALA A 57 1.86 -3.73 -6.65
CA ALA A 57 2.52 -2.75 -7.53
C ALA A 57 3.81 -3.26 -8.23
N PRO A 58 4.71 -4.03 -7.58
CA PRO A 58 5.87 -4.64 -8.22
C PRO A 58 5.48 -5.65 -9.29
N ASP A 59 4.45 -6.45 -9.01
CA ASP A 59 3.94 -7.47 -9.94
C ASP A 59 3.41 -6.81 -11.23
N LEU A 60 2.63 -5.73 -11.08
CA LEU A 60 2.16 -4.93 -12.20
C LEU A 60 3.29 -4.23 -12.98
N ALA A 61 4.34 -3.78 -12.29
CA ALA A 61 5.51 -3.18 -12.91
C ALA A 61 6.35 -4.20 -13.69
N LEU A 62 6.50 -5.42 -13.17
CA LEU A 62 7.14 -6.55 -13.86
C LEU A 62 6.34 -6.99 -15.09
N PHE A 63 5.01 -7.07 -14.97
CA PHE A 63 4.13 -7.40 -16.09
C PHE A 63 4.15 -6.31 -17.18
N GLY A 64 4.14 -5.04 -16.78
CA GLY A 64 4.31 -3.90 -17.70
C GLY A 64 5.67 -3.91 -18.41
N ALA A 65 6.76 -4.22 -17.69
CA ALA A 65 8.10 -4.32 -18.28
C ALA A 65 8.26 -5.49 -19.26
N HIS A 66 7.48 -6.57 -19.10
CA HIS A 66 7.45 -7.68 -20.04
C HIS A 66 6.56 -7.44 -21.27
N THR A 67 5.58 -6.54 -21.19
CA THR A 67 4.65 -6.24 -22.28
C THR A 67 5.05 -5.05 -23.15
N VAL A 68 6.06 -4.25 -22.75
CA VAL A 68 6.68 -3.26 -23.65
C VAL A 68 7.37 -4.02 -24.81
N PRO A 69 6.91 -3.88 -26.06
CA PRO A 69 7.46 -4.64 -27.18
C PRO A 69 8.91 -4.20 -27.45
N ARG A 70 9.88 -5.07 -27.12
CA ARG A 70 11.30 -4.93 -27.50
C ARG A 70 11.53 -5.19 -29.00
N GLY A 71 10.77 -4.53 -29.87
CA GLY A 71 10.73 -4.84 -31.30
C GLY A 71 10.83 -3.67 -32.27
N SER A 72 10.69 -2.41 -31.84
CA SER A 72 10.61 -1.28 -32.78
C SER A 72 11.97 -0.72 -33.24
N HIS A 73 13.05 -0.94 -32.49
CA HIS A 73 14.37 -0.39 -32.84
C HIS A 73 15.12 -1.17 -33.94
N GLY A 74 14.80 -2.45 -34.16
CA GLY A 74 15.47 -3.26 -35.18
C GLY A 74 14.96 -3.03 -36.61
N SER A 75 13.78 -2.42 -36.77
CA SER A 75 13.16 -2.23 -38.09
C SER A 75 13.65 -0.96 -38.80
N ILE A 76 14.02 0.08 -38.04
CA ILE A 76 14.46 1.37 -38.59
C ILE A 76 15.82 1.26 -39.29
N HIS A 77 16.75 0.50 -38.71
CA HIS A 77 18.06 0.24 -39.32
C HIS A 77 17.97 -0.62 -40.59
N ARG A 78 16.99 -1.54 -40.67
CA ARG A 78 16.77 -2.35 -41.88
C ARG A 78 16.06 -1.60 -43.00
N LEU A 79 15.29 -0.56 -42.67
CA LEU A 79 14.65 0.31 -43.66
C LEU A 79 15.66 1.29 -44.28
N ALA A 80 16.58 1.83 -43.47
CA ALA A 80 17.64 2.75 -43.94
C ALA A 80 18.69 2.07 -44.85
N ALA A 81 18.89 0.76 -44.73
CA ALA A 81 19.83 -0.01 -45.57
C ALA A 81 19.24 -0.47 -46.91
N ARG A 82 17.98 -0.12 -47.20
CA ARG A 82 17.25 -0.51 -48.43
C ARG A 82 16.95 0.67 -49.37
N VAL A 83 17.52 1.84 -49.12
CA VAL A 83 17.40 3.05 -49.96
C VAL A 83 18.70 3.30 -50.70
#